data_AF-A0A9D6VV34-F1
#
_entry.id   AF-A0A9D6VV34-F1
#
_cell.length_a   1.000
_cell.length_b   1.000
_cell.length_c   1.000
_cell.angle_alpha   90.00
_cell.angle_beta   90.00
_cell.angle_gamma   90.00
#
_symmetry.space_group_name_H-M   'P 1'
#
loop_
_entity.id
_entity.type
_entity.pdbx_description
1 polymer ?
#
loop_
_entity_poly.entity_id
_entity_poly.type
_entity_poly.pdbx_seq_one_letter_code
_entity_poly.pdbx_strand_id
1 'polypeptide(L)'
;MIPRACLWSASERILLALWIGALWTVGLVVAPVLFAELDRHTAGTIAGILFRYLNFAGLCIGGFLLLRNRLSVARATAPAILLVLMLLSILINEFGFAPEIAALRGAGFAEGSEAAARFGRLHGAASVLYLINALFGVTLLAIWERQRRT
;
A
#
# COMPACT_ATOMS: atom_id res chain seq x y z
N MET A 1 30.57 -17.16 -10.61
CA MET A 1 30.22 -16.08 -9.67
C MET A 1 29.19 -15.17 -10.33
N ILE A 2 28.02 -14.97 -9.72
CA ILE A 2 27.01 -14.02 -10.23
C ILE A 2 27.49 -12.60 -9.90
N PRO A 3 27.55 -11.66 -10.87
CA PRO A 3 27.98 -10.29 -10.60
C PRO A 3 27.06 -9.60 -9.57
N ARG A 4 27.61 -8.81 -8.65
CA ARG A 4 26.84 -8.10 -7.59
C ARG A 4 25.71 -7.25 -8.17
N ALA A 5 25.90 -6.64 -9.35
CA ALA A 5 24.87 -5.88 -10.06
C ALA A 5 23.65 -6.72 -10.46
N CYS A 6 23.85 -7.99 -10.81
CA CYS A 6 22.77 -8.92 -11.14
C CYS A 6 21.94 -9.25 -9.89
N LEU A 7 22.60 -9.45 -8.75
CA LEU A 7 21.93 -9.70 -7.46
C LEU A 7 21.07 -8.51 -7.02
N TRP A 8 21.56 -7.28 -7.17
CA TRP A 8 20.81 -6.07 -6.82
C TRP A 8 19.55 -5.90 -7.67
N SER A 9 19.65 -6.01 -8.99
CA SER A 9 18.48 -5.91 -9.87
C SER A 9 17.46 -7.02 -9.63
N ALA A 10 17.91 -8.23 -9.24
CA ALA A 10 17.00 -9.31 -8.86
C ALA A 10 16.25 -8.99 -7.56
N SER A 11 16.95 -8.46 -6.55
CA SER A 11 16.32 -8.07 -5.28
C SER A 11 15.27 -6.98 -5.43
N GLU A 12 15.53 -5.94 -6.24
CA GLU A 12 14.57 -4.86 -6.50
C GLU A 12 13.24 -5.39 -7.09
N ARG A 13 13.34 -6.35 -8.02
CA ARG A 13 12.17 -7.00 -8.65
C ARG A 13 11.39 -7.86 -7.67
N ILE A 14 12.09 -8.69 -6.89
CA ILE A 14 11.45 -9.56 -5.91
C ILE A 14 10.72 -8.70 -4.87
N LEU A 15 11.37 -7.66 -4.35
CA LEU A 15 10.76 -6.76 -3.37
C LEU A 15 9.52 -6.06 -3.94
N LEU A 16 9.57 -5.55 -5.17
CA LEU A 16 8.41 -4.92 -5.78
C LEU A 16 7.29 -5.92 -6.02
N ALA A 17 7.58 -7.09 -6.58
CA ALA A 17 6.58 -8.12 -6.84
C ALA A 17 5.90 -8.59 -5.55
N LEU A 18 6.67 -8.79 -4.46
CA LEU A 18 6.13 -9.12 -3.14
C LEU A 18 5.25 -8.01 -2.58
N TRP A 19 5.69 -6.75 -2.68
CA TRP A 19 4.93 -5.62 -2.19
C TRP A 19 3.59 -5.46 -2.93
N ILE A 20 3.61 -5.53 -4.27
CA ILE A 20 2.39 -5.47 -5.07
C ILE A 20 1.49 -6.67 -4.78
N GLY A 21 2.06 -7.88 -4.76
CA GLY A 21 1.30 -9.09 -4.43
C GLY A 21 0.60 -8.97 -3.07
N ALA A 22 1.28 -8.42 -2.06
CA ALA A 22 0.70 -8.17 -0.76
C ALA A 22 -0.43 -7.11 -0.80
N LEU A 23 -0.27 -6.01 -1.56
CA LEU A 23 -1.33 -5.00 -1.74
C LEU A 23 -2.61 -5.63 -2.32
N TRP A 24 -2.49 -6.45 -3.36
CA TRP A 24 -3.65 -7.08 -3.97
C TRP A 24 -4.27 -8.15 -3.06
N THR A 25 -3.44 -8.98 -2.45
CA THR A 25 -3.90 -10.08 -1.59
C THR A 25 -4.58 -9.57 -0.33
N VAL A 26 -3.98 -8.61 0.38
CA VAL A 26 -4.56 -8.09 1.63
C VAL A 26 -5.85 -7.33 1.37
N GLY A 27 -5.89 -6.50 0.32
CA GLY A 27 -7.05 -5.67 0.01
C GLY A 27 -8.23 -6.43 -0.58
N LEU A 28 -7.98 -7.36 -1.50
CA LEU A 28 -9.05 -8.04 -2.26
C LEU A 28 -9.41 -9.43 -1.75
N VAL A 29 -8.55 -10.06 -0.95
CA VAL A 29 -8.78 -11.42 -0.45
C VAL A 29 -8.90 -11.41 1.07
N VAL A 30 -7.84 -10.97 1.77
CA VAL A 30 -7.80 -11.08 3.24
C VAL A 30 -8.87 -10.21 3.90
N ALA A 31 -9.01 -8.94 3.50
CA ALA A 31 -10.03 -8.08 4.09
C ALA A 31 -11.47 -8.61 3.89
N PRO A 32 -11.91 -9.01 2.67
CA PRO A 32 -13.23 -9.63 2.50
C PRO A 32 -13.43 -10.90 3.32
N VAL A 33 -12.43 -11.79 3.39
CA VAL A 33 -12.51 -13.00 4.22
C VAL A 33 -12.70 -12.65 5.69
N LEU A 34 -11.96 -11.67 6.22
CA LEU A 34 -12.12 -11.22 7.61
C LEU A 34 -13.55 -10.72 7.88
N PHE A 35 -14.14 -9.95 6.97
CA PHE A 35 -15.50 -9.43 7.13
C PHE A 35 -16.61 -10.47 6.87
N ALA A 36 -16.29 -11.58 6.22
CA ALA A 36 -17.21 -12.71 6.03
C ALA A 36 -17.22 -13.65 7.24
N GLU A 37 -16.05 -13.89 7.85
CA GLU A 37 -15.88 -14.92 8.89
C GLU A 37 -15.94 -14.38 10.33
N LEU A 38 -15.78 -13.06 10.53
CA LEU A 38 -15.72 -12.44 11.85
C LEU A 38 -16.77 -11.34 12.01
N ASP A 39 -17.06 -10.98 13.27
CA ASP A 39 -17.87 -9.79 13.54
C ASP A 39 -17.17 -8.52 13.01
N ARG A 40 -17.96 -7.51 12.65
CA ARG A 40 -17.46 -6.30 11.97
C ARG A 40 -16.40 -5.55 12.78
N HIS A 41 -16.50 -5.56 14.10
CA HIS A 41 -15.56 -4.83 14.96
C HIS A 41 -14.21 -5.55 15.00
N THR A 42 -14.21 -6.87 15.21
CA THR A 42 -13.00 -7.69 15.18
C THR A 42 -12.35 -7.69 13.80
N ALA A 43 -13.14 -7.90 12.74
CA ALA A 43 -12.66 -7.86 11.35
C ALA A 43 -11.96 -6.54 11.02
N GLY A 44 -12.60 -5.40 11.36
CA GLY A 44 -12.03 -4.08 11.14
C GLY A 44 -10.75 -3.83 11.94
N THR A 45 -10.66 -4.38 13.15
CA THR A 45 -9.47 -4.28 14.00
C THR A 45 -8.29 -5.05 13.40
N ILE A 46 -8.50 -6.32 13.03
CA ILE A 46 -7.46 -7.15 12.41
C ILE A 46 -7.04 -6.57 11.05
N ALA A 47 -8.00 -6.14 10.22
CA ALA A 47 -7.72 -5.48 8.96
C ALA A 47 -6.83 -4.24 9.16
N GLY A 48 -7.15 -3.38 10.14
CA GLY A 48 -6.34 -2.21 10.48
C GLY A 48 -4.90 -2.57 10.88
N ILE A 49 -4.70 -3.67 11.63
CA ILE A 49 -3.37 -4.17 11.99
C ILE A 49 -2.60 -4.63 10.75
N LEU A 50 -3.24 -5.41 9.86
CA LEU A 50 -2.62 -5.90 8.63
C LEU A 50 -2.23 -4.75 7.70
N PHE A 51 -3.12 -3.76 7.51
CA PHE A 51 -2.81 -2.58 6.70
C PHE A 51 -1.66 -1.77 7.28
N ARG A 52 -1.56 -1.66 8.61
CA ARG A 52 -0.42 -0.99 9.25
C ARG A 52 0.90 -1.69 8.92
N TYR A 53 0.99 -3.01 9.12
CA TYR A 53 2.21 -3.76 8.76
C TYR A 53 2.54 -3.65 7.27
N LEU A 54 1.52 -3.72 6.41
CA LEU A 54 1.67 -3.55 4.96
C LEU A 54 2.15 -2.15 4.59
N ASN A 55 1.65 -1.11 5.24
CA ASN A 55 2.06 0.28 5.04
C ASN A 55 3.53 0.47 5.42
N PHE A 56 3.95 0.03 6.62
CA PHE A 56 5.34 0.13 7.04
C PHE A 56 6.29 -0.68 6.15
N ALA A 57 5.91 -1.90 5.76
CA ALA A 57 6.68 -2.69 4.80
C ALA A 57 6.80 -1.95 3.45
N GLY A 58 5.70 -1.35 2.96
CA GLY A 58 5.69 -0.55 1.75
C GLY A 58 6.57 0.69 1.83
N LEU A 59 6.60 1.39 2.97
CA LEU A 59 7.52 2.52 3.19
C LEU A 59 8.99 2.08 3.14
N CYS A 60 9.33 0.96 3.78
CA CYS A 60 10.68 0.39 3.75
C CYS A 60 11.08 -0.02 2.32
N ILE A 61 10.23 -0.80 1.64
CA ILE A 61 10.49 -1.29 0.28
C ILE A 61 10.56 -0.12 -0.70
N GLY A 62 9.55 0.74 -0.73
CA GLY A 62 9.49 1.88 -1.64
C GLY A 62 10.61 2.89 -1.39
N GLY A 63 10.98 3.14 -0.13
CA GLY A 63 12.13 3.98 0.23
C GLY A 63 13.45 3.41 -0.28
N PHE A 64 13.67 2.11 -0.11
CA PHE A 64 14.83 1.41 -0.66
C PHE A 64 14.89 1.51 -2.19
N LEU A 65 13.78 1.21 -2.88
CA LEU A 65 13.68 1.27 -4.34
C LEU A 65 13.91 2.70 -4.86
N LEU A 66 13.38 3.72 -4.16
CA LEU A 66 13.55 5.12 -4.53
C LEU A 66 15.00 5.58 -4.38
N LEU A 67 15.68 5.20 -3.28
CA LEU A 67 17.10 5.49 -3.07
C LEU A 67 17.95 4.86 -4.18
N ARG A 68 17.67 3.60 -4.53
CA ARG A 68 18.37 2.89 -5.60
C ARG A 68 18.16 3.55 -6.97
N ASN A 69 16.94 3.99 -7.27
CA ASN A 69 16.65 4.71 -8.52
C ASN A 69 17.37 6.08 -8.60
N ARG A 70 17.55 6.78 -7.48
CA ARG A 70 18.29 8.07 -7.45
C ARG A 70 19.80 7.93 -7.70
N LEU A 71 20.37 6.76 -7.41
CA LEU A 71 21.79 6.49 -7.66
C LEU A 71 22.11 6.24 -9.14
N SER A 72 21.12 6.15 -10.04
CA SER A 72 21.32 5.81 -11.46
C SER A 72 21.00 6.94 -12.47
N VAL A 73 21.43 8.17 -12.22
CA VAL A 73 21.33 9.39 -13.09
C VAL A 73 20.21 10.38 -12.70
N ALA A 74 20.58 11.66 -12.67
CA ALA A 74 19.97 12.78 -11.94
C ALA A 74 18.65 13.39 -12.52
N ARG A 75 17.70 12.59 -13.04
CA ARG A 75 16.36 13.10 -13.43
C ARG A 75 15.23 12.31 -12.80
N ALA A 76 14.11 12.98 -12.51
CA ALA A 76 12.88 12.33 -12.08
C ALA A 76 12.32 11.49 -13.25
N THR A 77 12.62 10.20 -13.24
CA THR A 77 12.03 9.24 -14.18
C THR A 77 10.59 8.92 -13.76
N ALA A 78 9.73 8.50 -14.71
CA ALA A 78 8.37 8.08 -14.40
C ALA A 78 8.28 7.04 -13.25
N PRO A 79 9.19 6.04 -13.15
CA PRO A 79 9.27 5.15 -11.98
C PRO A 79 9.50 5.86 -10.64
N ALA A 80 10.37 6.87 -10.60
CA ALA A 80 10.62 7.65 -9.38
C ALA A 80 9.36 8.41 -8.93
N ILE A 81 8.64 9.01 -9.88
CA ILE A 81 7.42 9.76 -9.60
C ILE A 81 6.35 8.81 -9.05
N LEU A 82 6.14 7.65 -9.68
CA LEU A 82 5.19 6.64 -9.19
C LEU A 82 5.56 6.16 -7.78
N LEU A 83 6.83 5.85 -7.51
CA LEU A 83 7.27 5.47 -6.16
C LEU A 83 6.97 6.55 -5.13
N VAL A 84 7.23 7.83 -5.44
CA VAL A 84 6.91 8.94 -4.55
C VAL A 84 5.41 9.04 -4.30
N LEU A 85 4.58 8.96 -5.35
CA LEU A 85 3.11 8.98 -5.22
C LEU A 85 2.60 7.81 -4.37
N MET A 86 3.19 6.62 -4.52
CA MET A 86 2.84 5.45 -3.73
C MET A 86 3.18 5.64 -2.25
N LEU A 87 4.38 6.15 -1.96
CA LEU A 87 4.82 6.45 -0.59
C LEU A 87 3.95 7.53 0.06
N LEU A 88 3.61 8.60 -0.68
CA LEU A 88 2.69 9.62 -0.20
C LEU A 88 1.30 9.05 0.10
N SER A 89 0.79 8.18 -0.77
CA SER A 89 -0.49 7.50 -0.55
C SER A 89 -0.49 6.67 0.74
N ILE A 90 0.62 5.97 1.01
CA ILE A 90 0.79 5.24 2.27
C ILE A 90 0.81 6.19 3.46
N LEU A 91 1.57 7.29 3.40
CA LEU A 91 1.65 8.24 4.51
C LEU A 91 0.27 8.86 4.83
N ILE A 92 -0.50 9.22 3.80
CA ILE A 92 -1.86 9.76 3.96
C ILE A 92 -2.79 8.71 4.57
N ASN A 93 -2.73 7.46 4.11
CA ASN A 93 -3.55 6.38 4.67
C ASN A 93 -3.17 6.08 6.13
N GLU A 94 -1.89 5.91 6.42
CA GLU A 94 -1.38 5.46 7.73
C GLU A 94 -1.50 6.55 8.80
N PHE A 95 -1.17 7.80 8.48
CA PHE A 95 -1.12 8.88 9.45
C PHE A 95 -2.30 9.86 9.35
N GLY A 96 -3.03 9.85 8.24
CA GLY A 96 -4.23 10.66 8.05
C GLY A 96 -5.50 9.88 8.35
N PHE A 97 -5.83 8.89 7.53
CA PHE A 97 -7.13 8.21 7.63
C PHE A 97 -7.20 7.14 8.73
N ALA A 98 -6.18 6.30 8.88
CA ALA A 98 -6.21 5.16 9.80
C ALA A 98 -6.44 5.54 11.28
N PRO A 99 -5.83 6.61 11.83
CA PRO A 99 -6.06 7.01 13.22
C PRO A 99 -7.51 7.40 13.48
N GLU A 100 -8.12 8.18 12.58
CA GLU A 100 -9.52 8.61 12.72
C GLU A 100 -10.51 7.45 12.58
N ILE A 101 -10.28 6.55 11.60
CA ILE A 101 -11.09 5.34 11.42
C ILE A 101 -11.02 4.47 12.67
N ALA A 102 -9.83 4.30 13.25
CA ALA A 102 -9.63 3.52 14.47
C ALA A 102 -10.32 4.16 15.68
N ALA A 103 -10.23 5.48 15.83
CA ALA A 103 -10.87 6.22 16.90
C ALA A 103 -12.40 6.11 16.84
N LEU A 104 -13.01 6.33 15.67
CA LEU A 104 -14.46 6.19 15.47
C LEU A 104 -14.94 4.77 15.75
N ARG A 105 -14.21 3.76 15.26
CA ARG A 105 -14.55 2.35 15.51
C ARG A 105 -14.47 2.00 17.00
N GLY A 106 -13.41 2.45 17.70
CA GLY A 106 -13.21 2.17 19.11
C GLY A 106 -14.21 2.86 20.04
N ALA A 107 -14.69 4.05 19.66
CA ALA A 107 -15.76 4.74 20.38
C ALA A 107 -17.12 4.05 20.25
N GLY A 108 -17.32 3.29 19.16
CA GLY A 108 -18.63 2.77 18.79
C GLY A 108 -19.58 3.87 18.31
N PHE A 109 -20.52 3.50 17.45
CA PHE A 109 -21.53 4.42 16.94
C PHE A 109 -22.81 3.68 16.57
N ALA A 110 -23.95 4.35 16.77
CA ALA A 110 -25.24 3.84 16.33
C ALA A 110 -25.37 3.94 14.81
N GLU A 111 -26.10 2.98 14.21
CA GLU A 111 -26.43 3.04 12.78
C GLU A 111 -27.21 4.33 12.46
N GLY A 112 -26.92 4.93 11.30
CA GLY A 112 -27.54 6.19 10.87
C GLY A 112 -27.02 7.45 11.56
N SER A 113 -26.16 7.33 12.58
CA SER A 113 -25.55 8.50 13.23
C SER A 113 -24.58 9.25 12.31
N GLU A 114 -24.30 10.52 12.63
CA GLU A 114 -23.27 11.30 11.93
C GLU A 114 -21.89 10.65 12.02
N ALA A 115 -21.57 10.02 13.16
CA ALA A 115 -20.34 9.27 13.38
C ALA A 115 -20.22 8.07 12.42
N ALA A 116 -21.31 7.33 12.22
CA ALA A 116 -21.36 6.24 11.24
C ALA A 116 -21.14 6.74 9.80
N ALA A 117 -21.76 7.87 9.45
CA ALA A 117 -21.59 8.49 8.13
C ALA A 117 -20.14 8.99 7.92
N ARG A 118 -19.53 9.60 8.95
CA ARG A 118 -18.12 10.03 8.91
C ARG A 118 -17.17 8.84 8.77
N PHE A 119 -17.40 7.77 9.54
CA PHE A 119 -16.64 6.53 9.42
C PHE A 119 -16.68 6.00 7.99
N GLY A 120 -17.88 5.90 7.40
CA GLY A 120 -18.06 5.44 6.02
C GLY A 120 -17.30 6.29 5.00
N ARG A 121 -17.35 7.62 5.11
CA ARG A 121 -16.60 8.53 4.22
C ARG A 121 -15.09 8.35 4.33
N LEU A 122 -14.55 8.31 5.55
CA LEU A 122 -13.12 8.14 5.78
C LEU A 122 -12.63 6.77 5.30
N HIS A 123 -13.37 5.71 5.65
CA HIS A 123 -13.05 4.35 5.23
C HIS A 123 -13.11 4.19 3.70
N GLY A 124 -14.13 4.77 3.05
CA GLY A 124 -14.25 4.80 1.60
C GLY A 124 -13.10 5.54 0.93
N ALA A 125 -12.76 6.74 1.42
CA ALA A 125 -11.64 7.52 0.89
C ALA A 125 -10.30 6.77 1.03
N ALA A 126 -10.04 6.17 2.19
CA ALA A 126 -8.85 5.36 2.42
C ALA A 126 -8.79 4.14 1.48
N SER A 127 -9.93 3.48 1.25
CA SER A 127 -10.05 2.33 0.34
C SER A 127 -9.77 2.70 -1.11
N VAL A 128 -10.29 3.85 -1.57
CA VAL A 128 -10.01 4.36 -2.93
C VAL A 128 -8.54 4.71 -3.08
N LEU A 129 -7.95 5.42 -2.11
CA LEU A 129 -6.53 5.76 -2.15
C LEU A 129 -5.65 4.51 -2.13
N TYR A 130 -6.03 3.50 -1.35
CA TYR A 130 -5.37 2.19 -1.35
C TYR A 130 -5.41 1.51 -2.71
N LEU A 131 -6.58 1.49 -3.38
CA LEU A 131 -6.72 0.87 -4.69
C LEU A 131 -5.91 1.60 -5.76
N ILE A 132 -5.93 2.93 -5.75
CA ILE A 132 -5.07 3.75 -6.63
C ILE A 132 -3.59 3.39 -6.41
N ASN A 133 -3.18 3.26 -5.15
CA ASN A 133 -1.81 2.86 -4.81
C ASN A 133 -1.46 1.46 -5.35
N ALA A 134 -2.38 0.49 -5.24
CA ALA A 134 -2.21 -0.85 -5.79
C ALA A 134 -2.08 -0.86 -7.33
N LEU A 135 -2.83 0.01 -8.02
CA LEU A 135 -2.73 0.20 -9.47
C LEU A 135 -1.42 0.86 -9.90
N PHE A 136 -0.92 1.84 -9.13
CA PHE A 136 0.41 2.41 -9.35
C PHE A 136 1.51 1.35 -9.23
N GLY A 137 1.38 0.43 -8.26
CA GLY A 137 2.28 -0.70 -8.11
C GLY A 137 2.34 -1.56 -9.37
N VAL A 138 1.19 -2.01 -9.88
CA VAL A 138 1.12 -2.82 -11.13
C VAL A 138 1.70 -2.05 -12.32
N THR A 139 1.40 -0.76 -12.43
CA THR A 139 1.93 0.11 -13.48
C THR A 139 3.46 0.19 -13.42
N LEU A 140 4.01 0.36 -12.22
CA LEU A 140 5.46 0.40 -11.99
C LEU A 140 6.14 -0.92 -12.38
N LEU A 141 5.53 -2.06 -12.01
CA LEU A 141 6.03 -3.39 -12.38
C LEU A 141 6.06 -3.56 -13.91
N ALA A 142 4.99 -3.17 -14.60
CA ALA A 142 4.91 -3.26 -16.06
C ALA A 142 5.96 -2.38 -16.77
N ILE A 143 6.24 -1.17 -16.25
CA ILE A 143 7.30 -0.31 -16.78
C ILE A 143 8.68 -0.97 -16.63
N TRP A 144 8.98 -1.52 -15.46
CA TRP A 144 10.27 -2.18 -15.21
C TRP A 144 10.48 -3.44 -16.06
N GLU A 145 9.43 -4.20 -16.34
CA GLU A 145 9.54 -5.34 -17.27
C GLU A 145 9.81 -4.89 -18.71
N ARG A 146 9.22 -3.78 -19.16
CA ARG A 146 9.43 -3.25 -20.51
C ARG A 146 10.84 -2.72 -20.74
N GLN A 147 11.38 -1.97 -19.78
CA GLN A 147 12.76 -1.44 -19.84
C GLN A 147 13.83 -2.53 -19.95
N ARG A 148 13.48 -3.78 -19.65
CA ARG A 148 14.37 -4.94 -19.75
C ARG A 148 14.42 -5.56 -21.15
N ARG A 149 13.39 -5.34 -21.97
CA ARG A 149 13.28 -5.91 -23.32
C ARG A 149 13.89 -5.01 -24.40
N THR A 150 14.19 -3.76 -24.05
CA THR A 150 14.82 -2.74 -24.89
C THR A 150 16.29 -2.61 -24.53
#